data_AF-A0A5P9JE57-F1
#
_entry.id   AF-A0A5P9JE57-F1
#
_cell.length_a   1.000
_cell.length_b   1.000
_cell.length_c   1.000
_cell.angle_alpha   90.00
_cell.angle_beta   90.00
_cell.angle_gamma   90.00
#
_symmetry.space_group_name_H-M   'P 1'
#
loop_
_entity.id
_entity.type
_entity.pdbx_description
1 polymer ?
#
loop_
_entity_poly.entity_id
_entity_poly.type
_entity_poly.pdbx_seq_one_letter_code
_entity_poly.pdbx_strand_id
1 'polypeptide(L)'
;MRDSVEVGWEIAHLARPGPIALRLALCPRRRILTYPDVPSRYQALYKLCAVNGYRIVKDPEKPHDLAFHFQYQLQPCELPLSKPTVNRGCGDVSKRRVAEVFEEIFGYKLAISPTLFEGLMVEKPNGNHTFDGRVLQGPIKPDDIMPDRVYERHIDTADNEEAVDLRTVIYGQEIPIVYEKRRPKSGGLKDNTFAKIRDPEEVFSSTERSALLAFSEKLQLDYGELDVLRDVNDNRIYVVDVNNTPAGPPKQMSDADIAEALKILSPSFERLLERVEER
;
A
#
# COMPACT_ATOMS: atom_id res chain seq x y z
N MET A 1 -7.70 -15.52 -21.61
CA MET A 1 -6.31 -15.92 -21.27
C MET A 1 -5.42 -15.22 -22.27
N ARG A 2 -4.75 -14.15 -21.85
CA ARG A 2 -3.75 -13.45 -22.67
C ARG A 2 -2.42 -13.66 -21.96
N ASP A 3 -1.46 -14.22 -22.69
CA ASP A 3 -0.20 -14.74 -22.18
C ASP A 3 0.69 -13.65 -21.60
N SER A 4 1.61 -14.06 -20.72
CA SER A 4 2.74 -13.25 -20.22
C SER A 4 3.60 -12.63 -21.33
N VAL A 5 3.41 -13.07 -22.58
CA VAL A 5 4.05 -12.56 -23.80
C VAL A 5 3.47 -11.21 -24.24
N GLU A 6 2.16 -10.97 -24.14
CA GLU A 6 1.55 -9.69 -24.55
C GLU A 6 1.91 -8.54 -23.59
N VAL A 7 2.11 -8.83 -22.30
CA VAL A 7 2.57 -7.84 -21.30
C VAL A 7 4.02 -7.43 -21.53
N GLY A 8 4.83 -8.31 -22.13
CA GLY A 8 6.16 -7.95 -22.61
C GLY A 8 6.11 -6.75 -23.56
N TRP A 9 5.08 -6.65 -24.41
CA TRP A 9 4.92 -5.56 -25.37
C TRP A 9 4.51 -4.23 -24.73
N GLU A 10 3.71 -4.24 -23.67
CA GLU A 10 3.29 -3.02 -22.95
C GLU A 10 4.41 -2.46 -22.05
N ILE A 11 5.35 -3.29 -21.56
CA ILE A 11 6.53 -2.85 -20.78
C ILE A 11 7.79 -2.77 -21.68
N ALA A 12 7.64 -3.04 -22.99
CA ALA A 12 8.74 -3.17 -23.96
C ALA A 12 9.59 -1.89 -24.12
N HIS A 13 9.01 -0.73 -23.81
CA HIS A 13 9.73 0.54 -23.85
C HIS A 13 10.69 0.70 -22.66
N LEU A 14 10.61 -0.16 -21.63
CA LEU A 14 11.51 -0.17 -20.48
C LEU A 14 12.58 -1.27 -20.54
N ALA A 15 12.34 -2.36 -21.27
CA ALA A 15 13.37 -3.32 -21.68
C ALA A 15 12.86 -4.26 -22.78
N ARG A 16 13.74 -4.70 -23.69
CA ARG A 16 13.35 -5.47 -24.89
C ARG A 16 12.63 -6.79 -24.53
N PRO A 17 11.42 -7.07 -25.08
CA PRO A 17 10.49 -8.10 -24.59
C PRO A 17 10.91 -9.57 -24.80
N GLY A 18 11.52 -9.90 -25.93
CA GLY A 18 11.85 -11.30 -26.27
C GLY A 18 12.86 -11.96 -25.32
N PRO A 19 14.02 -11.34 -25.07
CA PRO A 19 15.04 -11.90 -24.17
C PRO A 19 14.58 -12.02 -22.71
N ILE A 20 13.72 -11.11 -22.22
CA ILE A 20 13.24 -11.13 -20.83
C ILE A 20 12.22 -12.24 -20.62
N ALA A 21 11.25 -12.41 -21.51
CA ALA A 21 10.29 -13.52 -21.41
C ALA A 21 11.01 -14.88 -21.46
N LEU A 22 11.99 -15.03 -22.35
CA LEU A 22 12.80 -16.24 -22.44
C LEU A 22 13.69 -16.45 -21.20
N ARG A 23 14.31 -15.39 -20.68
CA ARG A 23 15.11 -15.44 -19.45
C ARG A 23 14.27 -15.78 -18.22
N LEU A 24 13.11 -15.15 -18.09
CA LEU A 24 12.13 -15.44 -17.05
C LEU A 24 11.64 -16.88 -17.12
N ALA A 25 11.53 -17.46 -18.33
CA ALA A 25 11.07 -18.83 -18.58
C ALA A 25 12.15 -19.91 -18.45
N LEU A 26 13.42 -19.62 -18.73
CA LEU A 26 14.50 -20.61 -18.71
C LEU A 26 15.39 -20.51 -17.46
N CYS A 27 15.73 -19.30 -17.01
CA CYS A 27 16.68 -19.06 -15.91
C CYS A 27 16.26 -17.83 -15.07
N PRO A 28 15.16 -17.90 -14.30
CA PRO A 28 14.74 -16.79 -13.45
C PRO A 28 15.80 -16.52 -12.37
N ARG A 29 16.02 -15.25 -12.00
CA ARG A 29 16.96 -14.89 -10.91
C ARG A 29 16.47 -15.42 -9.56
N ARG A 30 15.17 -15.33 -9.32
CA ARG A 30 14.46 -15.83 -8.14
C ARG A 30 13.05 -16.29 -8.51
N ARG A 31 12.49 -17.19 -7.71
CA ARG A 31 11.10 -17.66 -7.78
C ARG A 31 10.38 -17.22 -6.51
N ILE A 32 9.36 -16.37 -6.68
CA ILE A 32 8.59 -15.79 -5.59
C ILE A 32 7.21 -16.43 -5.57
N LEU A 33 6.88 -17.15 -4.50
CA LEU A 33 5.52 -17.62 -4.27
C LEU A 33 4.65 -16.45 -3.82
N THR A 34 3.49 -16.26 -4.43
CA THR A 34 2.44 -15.34 -3.92
C THR A 34 1.24 -16.17 -3.51
N TYR A 35 0.81 -16.05 -2.25
CA TYR A 35 -0.24 -16.88 -1.69
C TYR A 35 -1.06 -16.12 -0.63
N PRO A 36 -2.39 -16.30 -0.55
CA PRO A 36 -3.20 -17.20 -1.39
C PRO A 36 -3.49 -16.61 -2.77
N ASP A 37 -3.37 -15.30 -2.92
CA ASP A 37 -3.71 -14.61 -4.16
C ASP A 37 -2.47 -14.35 -5.03
N VAL A 38 -2.72 -14.17 -6.32
CA VAL A 38 -1.70 -13.87 -7.32
C VAL A 38 -1.82 -12.41 -7.75
N PRO A 39 -0.73 -11.63 -7.77
CA PRO A 39 -0.80 -10.24 -8.16
C PRO A 39 -1.19 -10.09 -9.64
N SER A 40 -2.10 -9.16 -9.91
CA SER A 40 -2.43 -8.73 -11.26
C SER A 40 -1.36 -7.80 -11.85
N ARG A 41 -1.40 -7.56 -13.16
CA ARG A 41 -0.49 -6.61 -13.85
C ARG A 41 -0.54 -5.17 -13.32
N TYR A 42 -1.60 -4.81 -12.59
CA TYR A 42 -1.77 -3.48 -12.01
C TYR A 42 -1.05 -3.32 -10.67
N GLN A 43 -0.63 -4.42 -10.04
CA GLN A 43 0.03 -4.39 -8.75
C GLN A 43 1.53 -4.21 -8.85
N ALA A 44 2.08 -3.49 -7.87
CA ALA A 44 3.48 -3.16 -7.84
C ALA A 44 4.35 -4.43 -7.78
N LEU A 45 3.91 -5.47 -7.06
CA LEU A 45 4.64 -6.73 -6.94
C LEU A 45 4.85 -7.41 -8.31
N TYR A 46 3.83 -7.39 -9.17
CA TYR A 46 3.93 -7.95 -10.52
C TYR A 46 5.00 -7.22 -11.34
N LYS A 47 4.97 -5.89 -11.32
CA LYS A 47 5.91 -5.04 -12.06
C LYS A 47 7.35 -5.18 -11.52
N LEU A 48 7.51 -5.22 -10.19
CA LEU A 48 8.80 -5.42 -9.53
C LEU A 48 9.41 -6.77 -9.87
N CYS A 49 8.61 -7.85 -9.89
CA CYS A 49 9.11 -9.15 -10.33
C CYS A 49 9.58 -9.10 -11.78
N ALA A 50 8.83 -8.45 -12.67
CA ALA A 50 9.18 -8.34 -14.08
C ALA A 50 10.51 -7.59 -14.30
N VAL A 51 10.70 -6.41 -13.67
CA VAL A 51 11.92 -5.61 -13.84
C VAL A 51 13.17 -6.28 -13.24
N ASN A 52 13.01 -7.08 -12.18
CA ASN A 52 14.11 -7.81 -11.53
C ASN A 52 14.41 -9.18 -12.15
N GLY A 53 13.62 -9.61 -13.14
CA GLY A 53 13.77 -10.95 -13.72
C GLY A 53 13.39 -12.08 -12.76
N TYR A 54 12.43 -11.84 -11.88
CA TYR A 54 11.89 -12.81 -10.94
C TYR A 54 10.63 -13.47 -11.49
N ARG A 55 10.46 -14.76 -11.21
CA ARG A 55 9.27 -15.51 -11.61
C ARG A 55 8.29 -15.61 -10.46
N ILE A 56 7.03 -15.25 -10.73
CA ILE A 56 5.93 -15.49 -9.80
C ILE A 56 5.48 -16.94 -9.89
N VAL A 57 5.39 -17.59 -8.74
CA VAL A 57 4.88 -18.94 -8.52
C VAL A 57 3.57 -18.82 -7.75
N LYS A 58 2.57 -19.60 -8.13
CA LYS A 58 1.23 -19.58 -7.51
C LYS A 58 0.88 -20.85 -6.74
N ASP A 59 1.64 -21.91 -6.99
CA ASP A 59 1.42 -23.23 -6.42
C ASP A 59 2.47 -23.45 -5.32
N PRO A 60 2.06 -23.56 -4.04
CA PRO A 60 3.00 -23.70 -2.93
C PRO A 60 3.84 -24.98 -3.02
N GLU A 61 3.38 -25.99 -3.77
CA GLU A 61 4.12 -27.25 -3.98
C GLU A 61 5.25 -27.12 -5.03
N LYS A 62 5.29 -26.02 -5.78
CA LYS A 62 6.36 -25.77 -6.76
C LYS A 62 7.59 -25.17 -6.08
N PRO A 63 8.81 -25.46 -6.58
CA PRO A 63 10.02 -24.83 -6.07
C PRO A 63 9.93 -23.30 -6.10
N HIS A 64 10.15 -22.69 -4.94
CA HIS A 64 10.23 -21.26 -4.75
C HIS A 64 11.31 -20.94 -3.70
N ASP A 65 11.89 -19.75 -3.82
CA ASP A 65 13.01 -19.32 -2.98
C ASP A 65 12.48 -18.59 -1.73
N LEU A 66 11.42 -17.78 -1.91
CA LEU A 66 10.72 -17.03 -0.88
C LEU A 66 9.22 -16.93 -1.19
N ALA A 67 8.42 -16.52 -0.22
CA ALA A 67 6.99 -16.32 -0.36
C ALA A 67 6.55 -14.89 0.03
N PHE A 68 5.38 -14.48 -0.48
CA PHE A 68 4.65 -13.30 -0.05
C PHE A 68 3.30 -13.77 0.48
N HIS A 69 2.97 -13.36 1.71
CA HIS A 69 1.59 -13.36 2.17
C HIS A 69 0.87 -12.23 1.42
N PHE A 70 0.17 -12.62 0.36
CA PHE A 70 -0.46 -11.73 -0.60
C PHE A 70 -1.95 -12.06 -0.66
N GLN A 71 -2.73 -11.35 0.15
CA GLN A 71 -4.15 -11.64 0.34
C GLN A 71 -4.98 -10.37 0.15
N TYR A 72 -5.97 -10.41 -0.74
CA TYR A 72 -6.87 -9.28 -0.95
C TYR A 72 -7.92 -9.16 0.16
N GLN A 73 -8.53 -10.26 0.55
CA GLN A 73 -9.61 -10.27 1.55
C GLN A 73 -9.08 -10.84 2.86
N LEU A 74 -9.36 -10.15 3.98
CA LEU A 74 -8.98 -10.62 5.31
C LEU A 74 -9.70 -11.93 5.63
N GLN A 75 -9.04 -13.06 5.39
CA GLN A 75 -9.53 -14.40 5.68
C GLN A 75 -8.41 -15.24 6.29
N PRO A 76 -8.72 -16.22 7.15
CA PRO A 76 -7.70 -17.15 7.63
C PRO A 76 -6.97 -17.82 6.46
N CYS A 77 -5.65 -17.78 6.49
CA CYS A 77 -4.78 -18.37 5.48
C CYS A 77 -3.63 -19.10 6.15
N GLU A 78 -3.43 -20.37 5.80
CA GLU A 78 -2.26 -21.15 6.24
C GLU A 78 -1.09 -20.89 5.27
N LEU A 79 -0.13 -20.10 5.73
CA LEU A 79 1.07 -19.83 4.95
C LEU A 79 2.05 -21.01 5.01
N PRO A 80 2.80 -21.27 3.92
CA PRO A 80 3.87 -22.27 3.94
C PRO A 80 4.92 -21.89 5.00
N LEU A 81 5.11 -22.78 5.97
CA LEU A 81 5.92 -22.53 7.16
C LEU A 81 7.43 -22.58 6.89
N SER A 82 7.88 -23.27 5.85
CA SER A 82 9.28 -23.66 5.67
C SER A 82 10.16 -22.65 4.93
N LYS A 83 9.60 -21.53 4.46
CA LYS A 83 10.32 -20.54 3.64
C LYS A 83 10.25 -19.13 4.20
N PRO A 84 11.28 -18.28 3.97
CA PRO A 84 11.18 -16.85 4.23
C PRO A 84 9.93 -16.26 3.58
N THR A 85 9.13 -15.51 4.33
CA THR A 85 7.85 -14.98 3.85
C THR A 85 7.68 -13.52 4.20
N VAL A 86 7.57 -12.68 3.17
CA VAL A 86 7.24 -11.25 3.28
C VAL A 86 5.79 -11.11 3.74
N ASN A 87 5.53 -10.17 4.67
CA ASN A 87 4.20 -9.91 5.23
C ASN A 87 3.60 -11.11 6.00
N ARG A 88 4.41 -12.08 6.43
CA ARG A 88 3.92 -13.28 7.14
C ARG A 88 3.01 -12.92 8.32
N GLY A 89 3.38 -11.90 9.07
CA GLY A 89 2.64 -11.42 10.24
C GLY A 89 1.53 -10.41 9.94
N CYS A 90 1.46 -9.87 8.72
CA CYS A 90 0.51 -8.83 8.31
C CYS A 90 -0.85 -9.46 7.97
N GLY A 91 -1.53 -10.00 8.98
CA GLY A 91 -2.81 -10.70 8.84
C GLY A 91 -4.06 -9.83 9.02
N ASP A 92 -3.92 -8.64 9.62
CA ASP A 92 -5.04 -7.74 9.89
C ASP A 92 -4.67 -6.29 9.53
N VAL A 93 -5.21 -5.83 8.40
CA VAL A 93 -5.14 -4.43 7.95
C VAL A 93 -6.53 -3.77 8.00
N SER A 94 -7.43 -4.25 8.87
CA SER A 94 -8.73 -3.62 9.08
C SER A 94 -8.59 -2.20 9.63
N LYS A 95 -9.57 -1.34 9.36
CA LYS A 95 -9.50 0.08 9.76
C LYS A 95 -9.44 0.27 11.27
N ARG A 96 -10.10 -0.60 12.05
CA ARG A 96 -9.97 -0.66 13.51
C ARG A 96 -8.53 -0.96 13.93
N ARG A 97 -7.93 -2.01 13.36
CA ARG A 97 -6.56 -2.38 13.70
C ARG A 97 -5.56 -1.28 13.33
N VAL A 98 -5.75 -0.65 12.18
CA VAL A 98 -4.98 0.52 11.74
C VAL A 98 -5.09 1.66 12.75
N ALA A 99 -6.31 2.03 13.16
CA ALA A 99 -6.53 3.12 14.12
C ALA A 99 -5.96 2.81 15.52
N GLU A 100 -6.06 1.56 15.98
CA GLU A 100 -5.48 1.10 17.26
C GLU A 100 -3.96 1.22 17.26
N VAL A 101 -3.30 0.68 16.23
CA VAL A 101 -1.83 0.74 16.11
C VAL A 101 -1.38 2.18 15.89
N PHE A 102 -2.16 2.97 15.16
CA PHE A 102 -1.88 4.38 14.97
C PHE A 102 -1.85 5.12 16.31
N GLU A 103 -2.87 4.96 17.16
CA GLU A 103 -2.90 5.59 18.48
C GLU A 103 -1.72 5.14 19.35
N GLU A 104 -1.39 3.85 19.34
CA GLU A 104 -0.26 3.30 20.10
C GLU A 104 1.08 3.95 19.73
N ILE A 105 1.32 4.15 18.44
CA ILE A 105 2.61 4.64 17.93
C ILE A 105 2.69 6.17 17.91
N PHE A 106 1.62 6.85 17.50
CA PHE A 106 1.61 8.30 17.34
C PHE A 106 1.17 9.04 18.60
N GLY A 107 0.49 8.37 19.54
CA GLY A 107 0.04 8.96 20.80
C GLY A 107 -1.18 9.87 20.68
N TYR A 108 -1.89 9.85 19.54
CA TYR A 108 -3.15 10.56 19.34
C TYR A 108 -4.10 9.77 18.44
N LYS A 109 -5.40 10.12 18.52
CA LYS A 109 -6.48 9.32 17.97
C LYS A 109 -6.86 9.71 16.55
N LEU A 110 -7.05 8.69 15.71
CA LEU A 110 -7.77 8.77 14.44
C LEU A 110 -9.24 8.36 14.62
N ALA A 111 -9.48 7.25 15.33
CA ALA A 111 -10.82 6.77 15.64
C ALA A 111 -11.52 7.69 16.64
N ILE A 112 -12.81 7.93 16.42
CA ILE A 112 -13.64 8.80 17.26
C ILE A 112 -14.90 8.07 17.74
N SER A 113 -15.52 8.59 18.80
CA SER A 113 -16.87 8.18 19.19
C SER A 113 -17.90 9.01 18.40
N PRO A 114 -18.67 8.41 17.48
CA PRO A 114 -19.55 9.17 16.59
C PRO A 114 -20.73 9.84 17.31
N THR A 115 -21.08 9.39 18.51
CA THR A 115 -22.14 9.98 19.35
C THR A 115 -21.67 11.12 20.24
N LEU A 116 -20.35 11.29 20.40
CA LEU A 116 -19.76 12.31 21.28
C LEU A 116 -18.92 13.33 20.51
N PHE A 117 -18.43 12.98 19.32
CA PHE A 117 -17.55 13.84 18.55
C PHE A 117 -18.33 14.95 17.85
N GLU A 118 -17.94 16.19 18.13
CA GLU A 118 -18.42 17.38 17.44
C GLU A 118 -17.47 17.75 16.31
N GLY A 119 -17.93 17.67 15.07
CA GLY A 119 -17.13 17.99 13.89
C GLY A 119 -17.36 17.03 12.73
N LEU A 120 -16.63 17.27 11.64
CA LEU A 120 -16.66 16.40 10.47
C LEU A 120 -15.94 15.07 10.76
N MET A 121 -16.59 13.98 10.37
CA MET A 121 -16.06 12.63 10.48
C MET A 121 -16.21 11.88 9.16
N VAL A 122 -15.37 10.87 8.96
CA VAL A 122 -15.50 9.92 7.85
C VAL A 122 -16.04 8.60 8.39
N GLU A 123 -17.18 8.19 7.84
CA GLU A 123 -17.69 6.83 7.98
C GLU A 123 -17.19 6.00 6.80
N LYS A 124 -16.57 4.85 7.08
CA LYS A 124 -16.13 3.88 6.06
C LYS A 124 -16.22 2.46 6.61
N PRO A 125 -16.23 1.41 5.77
CA PRO A 125 -16.32 0.04 6.24
C PRO A 125 -15.01 -0.37 6.90
N ASN A 126 -15.10 -1.25 7.88
CA ASN A 126 -13.93 -1.72 8.62
C ASN A 126 -13.02 -2.61 7.76
N GLY A 127 -13.59 -3.30 6.77
CA GLY A 127 -12.86 -4.21 5.89
C GLY A 127 -11.91 -3.50 4.92
N ASN A 128 -10.94 -4.25 4.41
CA ASN A 128 -10.06 -3.79 3.34
C ASN A 128 -10.77 -3.84 1.97
N HIS A 129 -10.33 -3.00 1.02
CA HIS A 129 -10.82 -2.92 -0.38
C HIS A 129 -12.31 -2.57 -0.57
N THR A 130 -13.01 -2.13 0.47
CA THR A 130 -14.38 -1.61 0.36
C THR A 130 -14.36 -0.10 0.24
N PHE A 131 -15.05 0.41 -0.77
CA PHE A 131 -14.88 1.78 -1.25
C PHE A 131 -16.05 2.71 -0.93
N ASP A 132 -16.86 2.33 0.04
CA ASP A 132 -18.10 3.00 0.39
C ASP A 132 -17.87 3.86 1.64
N GLY A 133 -17.46 5.12 1.45
CA GLY A 133 -17.25 6.05 2.54
C GLY A 133 -17.97 7.36 2.31
N ARG A 134 -18.40 8.01 3.39
CA ARG A 134 -19.05 9.32 3.35
C ARG A 134 -18.58 10.20 4.51
N VAL A 135 -18.64 11.51 4.30
CA VAL A 135 -18.37 12.50 5.34
C VAL A 135 -19.69 12.81 6.05
N LEU A 136 -19.66 12.81 7.38
CA LEU A 136 -20.80 13.08 8.25
C LEU A 136 -20.46 14.23 9.19
N GLN A 137 -21.48 14.99 9.61
CA GLN A 137 -21.36 15.96 10.69
C GLN A 137 -21.79 15.31 12.01
N GLY A 138 -20.89 15.31 12.99
CA GLY A 138 -21.17 14.81 14.33
C GLY A 138 -21.77 15.85 15.26
N PRO A 139 -22.38 15.40 16.37
CA PRO A 139 -22.58 13.99 16.73
C PRO A 139 -23.75 13.35 15.94
N ILE A 140 -23.72 12.04 15.72
CA ILE A 140 -24.83 11.26 15.13
C ILE A 140 -25.59 10.49 16.21
N LYS A 141 -26.81 10.03 15.89
CA LYS A 141 -27.61 9.26 16.86
C LYS A 141 -27.05 7.85 17.02
N PRO A 142 -27.19 7.23 18.21
CA PRO A 142 -26.80 5.84 18.42
C PRO A 142 -27.42 4.86 17.42
N ASP A 143 -28.68 5.09 17.02
CA ASP A 143 -29.39 4.25 16.04
C ASP A 143 -28.83 4.34 14.62
N ASP A 144 -28.05 5.38 14.31
CA ASP A 144 -27.40 5.57 13.01
C ASP A 144 -26.02 4.86 12.94
N ILE A 145 -25.52 4.28 14.05
CA ILE A 145 -24.23 3.58 14.11
C ILE A 145 -24.35 2.21 13.45
N MET A 146 -23.45 1.93 12.50
CA MET A 146 -23.36 0.65 11.84
C MET A 146 -22.21 -0.22 12.41
N PRO A 147 -22.46 -1.46 12.87
CA PRO A 147 -21.44 -2.31 13.50
C PRO A 147 -20.27 -2.74 12.60
N ASP A 148 -20.43 -2.71 11.29
CA ASP A 148 -19.41 -3.06 10.30
C ASP A 148 -18.61 -1.84 9.80
N ARG A 149 -18.95 -0.64 10.27
CA ARG A 149 -18.29 0.63 9.94
C ARG A 149 -17.30 1.05 11.02
N VAL A 150 -16.41 1.95 10.63
CA VAL A 150 -15.56 2.75 11.51
C VAL A 150 -15.87 4.22 11.30
N TYR A 151 -15.63 4.99 12.36
CA TYR A 151 -15.81 6.43 12.39
C TYR A 151 -14.49 7.05 12.77
N GLU A 152 -13.94 7.85 11.87
CA GLU A 152 -12.66 8.51 12.04
C GLU A 152 -12.83 10.02 11.88
N ARG A 153 -11.93 10.78 12.49
CA ARG A 153 -11.87 12.23 12.26
C ARG A 153 -11.70 12.51 10.77
N HIS A 154 -12.41 13.51 10.24
CA HIS A 154 -12.12 14.03 8.92
C HIS A 154 -10.81 14.82 8.94
N ILE A 155 -9.85 14.42 8.11
CA ILE A 155 -8.56 15.08 7.99
C ILE A 155 -8.63 16.05 6.82
N ASP A 156 -8.46 17.35 7.08
CA ASP A 156 -8.46 18.36 6.03
C ASP A 156 -7.06 18.46 5.41
N THR A 157 -6.91 18.03 4.16
CA THR A 157 -5.64 18.06 3.42
C THR A 157 -5.62 19.12 2.32
N ALA A 158 -6.49 20.13 2.42
CA ALA A 158 -6.67 21.13 1.38
C ALA A 158 -5.43 22.04 1.21
N ASP A 159 -4.83 21.98 0.04
CA ASP A 159 -3.86 22.94 -0.48
C ASP A 159 -4.56 23.75 -1.59
N ASN A 160 -5.08 24.92 -1.22
CA ASN A 160 -5.98 25.72 -2.05
C ASN A 160 -7.27 24.96 -2.43
N GLU A 161 -7.54 24.80 -3.73
CA GLU A 161 -8.73 24.12 -4.27
C GLU A 161 -8.54 22.61 -4.45
N GLU A 162 -7.38 22.07 -4.05
CA GLU A 162 -7.04 20.66 -4.16
C GLU A 162 -6.83 20.04 -2.79
N ALA A 163 -7.18 18.77 -2.65
CA ALA A 163 -6.79 17.95 -1.51
C ALA A 163 -5.57 17.11 -1.89
N VAL A 164 -4.63 16.98 -0.95
CA VAL A 164 -3.38 16.23 -1.13
C VAL A 164 -3.41 14.93 -0.33
N ASP A 165 -3.22 13.81 -1.01
CA ASP A 165 -3.11 12.49 -0.39
C ASP A 165 -1.68 11.95 -0.58
N LEU A 166 -1.03 11.47 0.49
CA LEU A 166 0.35 10.97 0.45
C LEU A 166 0.36 9.44 0.51
N ARG A 167 0.53 8.80 -0.64
CA ARG A 167 0.69 7.34 -0.71
C ARG A 167 2.15 6.98 -0.44
N THR A 168 2.42 6.46 0.75
CA THR A 168 3.77 6.22 1.27
C THR A 168 4.15 4.76 1.08
N VAL A 169 5.17 4.47 0.28
CA VAL A 169 5.61 3.08 0.04
C VAL A 169 6.45 2.60 1.22
N ILE A 170 6.24 1.36 1.67
CA ILE A 170 7.00 0.72 2.75
C ILE A 170 7.61 -0.58 2.25
N TYR A 171 8.95 -0.66 2.23
CA TYR A 171 9.71 -1.88 2.02
C TYR A 171 10.67 -2.12 3.19
N GLY A 172 10.29 -3.03 4.09
CA GLY A 172 11.05 -3.42 5.27
C GLY A 172 11.18 -2.26 6.24
N GLN A 173 12.39 -1.70 6.34
CA GLN A 173 12.72 -0.55 7.21
C GLN A 173 12.92 0.73 6.39
N GLU A 174 12.45 0.76 5.15
CA GLU A 174 12.64 1.87 4.25
C GLU A 174 11.30 2.43 3.75
N ILE A 175 11.29 3.75 3.59
CA ILE A 175 10.29 4.47 2.80
C ILE A 175 11.03 4.88 1.52
N PRO A 176 10.98 4.12 0.41
CA PRO A 176 11.77 4.45 -0.78
C PRO A 176 11.25 5.69 -1.52
N ILE A 177 9.92 5.85 -1.59
CA ILE A 177 9.27 6.99 -2.26
C ILE A 177 7.91 7.28 -1.61
N VAL A 178 7.42 8.50 -1.82
CA VAL A 178 6.04 8.89 -1.56
C VAL A 178 5.42 9.34 -2.87
N TYR A 179 4.20 8.88 -3.17
CA TYR A 179 3.40 9.48 -4.23
C TYR A 179 2.52 10.57 -3.65
N GLU A 180 2.75 11.81 -4.05
CA GLU A 180 1.83 12.92 -3.81
C GLU A 180 0.73 12.85 -4.85
N LYS A 181 -0.50 12.61 -4.41
CA LYS A 181 -1.68 12.55 -5.26
C LYS A 181 -2.57 13.76 -4.97
N ARG A 182 -3.15 14.34 -6.01
CA ARG A 182 -4.02 15.52 -5.90
C ARG A 182 -5.38 15.22 -6.50
N ARG A 183 -6.42 15.73 -5.84
CA ARG A 183 -7.82 15.68 -6.27
C ARG A 183 -8.51 17.02 -6.01
N PRO A 184 -9.52 17.42 -6.79
CA PRO A 184 -10.32 18.60 -6.46
C PRO A 184 -10.98 18.45 -5.08
N LYS A 185 -11.01 19.55 -4.30
CA LYS A 185 -11.66 19.57 -2.98
C LYS A 185 -13.17 19.25 -3.06
N SER A 186 -13.81 19.67 -4.15
CA SER A 186 -15.22 19.40 -4.45
C SER A 186 -15.50 17.99 -4.99
N GLY A 187 -14.45 17.24 -5.34
CA GLY A 187 -14.54 15.87 -5.86
C GLY A 187 -14.60 14.81 -4.76
N GLY A 188 -14.92 13.59 -5.13
CA GLY A 188 -14.86 12.44 -4.22
C GLY A 188 -13.42 12.10 -3.83
N LEU A 189 -13.26 11.35 -2.74
CA LEU A 189 -11.94 10.92 -2.22
C LEU A 189 -11.09 10.13 -3.23
N LYS A 190 -11.69 9.64 -4.31
CA LYS A 190 -11.03 8.82 -5.34
C LYS A 190 -10.69 9.58 -6.61
N ASP A 191 -11.15 10.81 -6.74
CA ASP A 191 -11.08 11.59 -7.98
C ASP A 191 -9.71 12.25 -8.15
N ASN A 192 -8.66 11.48 -7.86
CA ASN A 192 -7.29 11.90 -8.04
C ASN A 192 -7.01 12.12 -9.52
N THR A 193 -6.67 13.37 -9.87
CA THR A 193 -6.39 13.84 -11.23
C THR A 193 -4.89 13.84 -11.53
N PHE A 194 -4.06 13.84 -10.49
CA PHE A 194 -2.62 13.97 -10.62
C PHE A 194 -1.89 13.10 -9.59
N ALA A 195 -0.70 12.62 -9.97
CA ALA A 195 0.24 11.95 -9.07
C ALA A 195 1.68 12.22 -9.50
N LYS A 196 2.58 12.43 -8.53
CA LYS A 196 4.03 12.55 -8.75
C LYS A 196 4.83 11.87 -7.66
N ILE A 197 6.08 11.53 -7.97
CA ILE A 197 7.06 11.02 -6.99
C ILE A 197 7.54 12.20 -6.13
N ARG A 198 7.71 11.96 -4.83
CA ARG A 198 8.37 12.85 -3.89
C ARG A 198 9.40 12.07 -3.08
N ASP A 199 10.46 12.77 -2.71
CA ASP A 199 11.43 12.27 -1.75
C ASP A 199 10.76 12.24 -0.35
N PRO A 200 10.76 11.11 0.36
CA PRO A 200 10.26 11.01 1.73
C PRO A 200 10.84 12.05 2.67
N GLU A 201 12.09 12.50 2.46
CA GLU A 201 12.74 13.50 3.30
C GLU A 201 12.20 14.91 3.10
N GLU A 202 11.64 15.20 1.93
CA GLU A 202 10.95 16.46 1.64
C GLU A 202 9.51 16.47 2.14
N VAL A 203 8.92 15.31 2.40
CA VAL A 203 7.49 15.16 2.75
C VAL A 203 7.27 15.00 4.25
N PHE A 204 8.16 14.27 4.91
CA PHE A 204 8.04 13.90 6.32
C PHE A 204 9.29 14.32 7.08
N SER A 205 9.14 14.73 8.34
CA SER A 205 10.25 14.89 9.27
C SER A 205 10.88 13.53 9.63
N SER A 206 12.09 13.53 10.20
CA SER A 206 12.74 12.29 10.66
C SER A 206 11.91 11.55 11.72
N THR A 207 11.24 12.26 12.61
CA THR A 207 10.33 11.70 13.62
C THR A 207 9.11 11.05 12.97
N GLU A 208 8.50 11.70 11.98
CA GLU A 208 7.37 11.15 11.24
C GLU A 208 7.76 9.89 10.45
N ARG A 209 8.91 9.90 9.76
CA ARG A 209 9.44 8.71 9.07
C ARG A 209 9.67 7.56 10.04
N SER A 210 10.26 7.84 11.21
CA SER A 210 10.49 6.83 12.25
C SER A 210 9.18 6.25 12.79
N ALA A 211 8.17 7.09 13.01
CA ALA A 211 6.85 6.65 13.46
C ALA A 211 6.12 5.81 12.40
N LEU A 212 6.21 6.18 11.11
CA LEU A 212 5.63 5.40 10.00
C LEU A 212 6.29 4.00 9.86
N LEU A 213 7.60 3.91 10.06
CA LEU A 213 8.32 2.64 10.06
C LEU A 213 7.96 1.80 11.29
N ALA A 214 7.90 2.40 12.49
CA ALA A 214 7.47 1.71 13.71
C ALA A 214 6.01 1.22 13.62
N PHE A 215 5.13 2.02 13.03
CA PHE A 215 3.75 1.65 12.72
C PHE A 215 3.70 0.43 11.80
N SER A 216 4.50 0.43 10.73
CA SER A 216 4.56 -0.69 9.78
C SER A 216 5.12 -1.95 10.42
N GLU A 217 6.16 -1.83 11.24
CA GLU A 217 6.72 -2.94 12.01
C GLU A 217 5.71 -3.55 12.99
N LYS A 218 4.93 -2.70 13.67
CA LYS A 218 3.88 -3.15 14.61
C LYS A 218 2.74 -3.90 13.92
N LEU A 219 2.43 -3.52 12.67
CA LEU A 219 1.51 -4.28 11.80
C LEU A 219 2.17 -5.48 11.11
N GLN A 220 3.48 -5.67 11.28
CA GLN A 220 4.28 -6.68 10.60
C GLN A 220 4.20 -6.55 9.07
N LEU A 221 4.02 -5.32 8.58
CA LEU A 221 4.00 -4.94 7.17
C LEU A 221 5.42 -4.75 6.66
N ASP A 222 5.96 -5.76 6.00
CA ASP A 222 7.25 -5.73 5.32
C ASP A 222 7.15 -5.08 3.92
N TYR A 223 6.01 -5.25 3.24
CA TYR A 223 5.76 -4.76 1.89
C TYR A 223 4.36 -4.17 1.82
N GLY A 224 4.24 -2.90 1.47
CA GLY A 224 2.94 -2.30 1.27
C GLY A 224 3.00 -0.82 0.98
N GLU A 225 1.84 -0.19 1.06
CA GLU A 225 1.71 1.25 1.01
C GLU A 225 0.76 1.74 2.09
N LEU A 226 1.07 2.89 2.68
CA LEU A 226 0.24 3.59 3.64
C LEU A 226 -0.46 4.76 2.94
N ASP A 227 -1.76 4.93 3.16
CA ASP A 227 -2.43 6.20 2.86
C ASP A 227 -2.23 7.13 4.05
N VAL A 228 -1.39 8.16 3.86
CA VAL A 228 -1.05 9.15 4.87
C VAL A 228 -1.65 10.50 4.46
N LEU A 229 -2.32 11.15 5.40
CA LEU A 229 -2.90 12.49 5.22
C LEU A 229 -2.23 13.47 6.18
N ARG A 230 -1.93 14.69 5.74
CA ARG A 230 -1.42 15.76 6.61
C ARG A 230 -2.53 16.78 6.84
N ASP A 231 -2.96 16.94 8.09
CA ASP A 231 -4.02 17.87 8.44
C ASP A 231 -3.49 19.30 8.40
N VAL A 232 -4.19 20.20 7.72
CA VAL A 232 -3.79 21.62 7.62
C VAL A 232 -4.02 22.41 8.91
N ASN A 233 -4.88 21.91 9.81
CA ASN A 233 -5.25 22.62 11.03
C ASN A 233 -4.24 22.38 12.17
N ASP A 234 -3.70 21.16 12.27
CA ASP A 234 -2.75 20.78 13.33
C ASP A 234 -1.36 20.38 12.82
N ASN A 235 -1.18 20.32 11.49
CA ASN A 235 0.04 19.95 10.79
C ASN A 235 0.53 18.52 11.09
N ARG A 236 -0.29 17.66 11.70
CA ARG A 236 0.04 16.26 12.01
C ARG A 236 -0.32 15.35 10.84
N ILE A 237 0.31 14.18 10.82
CA ILE A 237 0.05 13.14 9.83
C ILE A 237 -0.84 12.03 10.40
N TYR A 238 -1.73 11.50 9.58
CA TYR A 238 -2.67 10.46 9.95
C TYR A 238 -2.56 9.31 8.96
N VAL A 239 -2.34 8.09 9.47
CA VAL A 239 -2.36 6.88 8.64
C VAL A 239 -3.80 6.37 8.58
N VAL A 240 -4.47 6.58 7.45
CA VAL A 240 -5.92 6.31 7.29
C VAL A 240 -6.23 5.01 6.56
N ASP A 241 -5.22 4.43 5.92
CA ASP A 241 -5.33 3.11 5.28
C ASP A 241 -3.97 2.42 5.17
N VAL A 242 -4.02 1.09 5.09
CA VAL A 242 -2.86 0.23 4.88
C VAL A 242 -3.18 -0.76 3.78
N ASN A 243 -2.34 -0.78 2.75
CA ASN A 243 -2.48 -1.69 1.63
C ASN A 243 -1.28 -2.66 1.58
N ASN A 244 -1.54 -3.92 1.92
CA ASN A 244 -0.57 -5.03 1.86
C ASN A 244 -0.50 -5.70 0.47
N THR A 245 -1.36 -5.31 -0.47
CA THR A 245 -1.38 -5.78 -1.87
C THR A 245 -1.45 -4.61 -2.87
N PRO A 246 -0.58 -3.59 -2.75
CA PRO A 246 -0.75 -2.31 -3.41
C PRO A 246 -0.78 -2.37 -4.93
N ALA A 247 -1.74 -1.62 -5.49
CA ALA A 247 -1.73 -1.24 -6.90
C ALA A 247 -0.82 -0.04 -7.09
N GLY A 248 0.16 -0.14 -8.00
CA GLY A 248 1.15 0.92 -8.15
C GLY A 248 2.18 0.63 -9.24
N PRO A 249 2.96 1.64 -9.70
CA PRO A 249 2.80 3.07 -9.40
C PRO A 249 1.43 3.65 -9.85
N PRO A 250 0.98 4.80 -9.33
CA PRO A 250 -0.31 5.42 -9.64
C PRO A 250 -0.61 5.56 -11.14
N LYS A 251 -1.86 5.28 -11.54
CA LYS A 251 -2.30 5.32 -12.95
C LYS A 251 -2.30 6.73 -13.56
N GLN A 252 -2.27 7.78 -12.75
CA GLN A 252 -2.23 9.18 -13.18
C GLN A 252 -0.83 9.62 -13.63
N MET A 253 0.20 8.82 -13.35
CA MET A 253 1.58 9.10 -13.75
C MET A 253 1.80 8.76 -15.23
N SER A 254 2.76 9.44 -15.86
CA SER A 254 3.22 9.08 -17.20
C SER A 254 4.02 7.76 -17.18
N ASP A 255 4.16 7.10 -18.33
CA ASP A 255 4.99 5.88 -18.43
C ASP A 255 6.45 6.13 -18.00
N ALA A 256 6.97 7.33 -18.28
CA ALA A 256 8.32 7.74 -17.87
C ALA A 256 8.45 7.85 -16.34
N ASP A 257 7.44 8.43 -15.68
CA ASP A 257 7.43 8.53 -14.22
C ASP A 257 7.21 7.16 -13.56
N ILE A 258 6.39 6.30 -14.17
CA ILE A 258 6.21 4.91 -13.72
C ILE A 258 7.54 4.16 -13.79
N ALA A 259 8.29 4.34 -14.88
CA ALA A 259 9.61 3.76 -15.05
C ALA A 259 10.60 4.24 -13.99
N GLU A 260 10.63 5.54 -13.73
CA GLU A 260 11.51 6.13 -12.71
C GLU A 260 11.13 5.63 -11.31
N ALA A 261 9.84 5.54 -11.00
CA ALA A 261 9.38 4.94 -9.75
C ALA A 261 9.87 3.50 -9.60
N LEU A 262 9.71 2.65 -10.63
CA LEU A 262 10.18 1.26 -10.57
C LEU A 262 11.70 1.17 -10.42
N LYS A 263 12.46 2.07 -11.03
CA LYS A 263 13.91 2.15 -10.89
C LYS A 263 14.34 2.51 -9.46
N ILE A 264 13.61 3.40 -8.79
CA ILE A 264 13.87 3.75 -7.38
C ILE A 264 13.43 2.61 -6.44
N LEU A 265 12.27 1.99 -6.71
CA LEU A 265 11.70 0.93 -5.89
C LEU A 265 12.51 -0.37 -5.97
N SER A 266 13.10 -0.70 -7.13
CA SER A 266 13.73 -1.99 -7.37
C SER A 266 14.87 -2.32 -6.41
N PRO A 267 15.87 -1.43 -6.15
CA PRO A 267 16.93 -1.73 -5.19
C PRO A 267 16.43 -1.89 -3.75
N SER A 268 15.42 -1.09 -3.35
CA SER A 268 14.80 -1.21 -2.02
C SER A 268 14.04 -2.52 -1.88
N PHE A 269 13.36 -2.95 -2.95
CA PHE A 269 12.71 -4.25 -3.01
C PHE A 269 13.71 -5.41 -2.90
N GLU A 270 14.85 -5.37 -3.61
CA GLU A 270 15.89 -6.41 -3.47
C GLU A 270 16.43 -6.49 -2.04
N ARG A 271 16.73 -5.34 -1.40
CA ARG A 271 17.16 -5.29 0.02
C ARG A 271 16.12 -5.86 0.98
N LEU A 272 14.84 -5.61 0.73
CA LEU A 272 13.75 -6.22 1.50
C LEU A 272 13.81 -7.75 1.40
N LEU A 273 13.98 -8.30 0.20
CA LEU A 273 14.02 -9.75 -0.01
C LEU A 273 15.21 -10.38 0.72
N GLU A 274 16.40 -9.77 0.61
CA GLU A 274 17.60 -10.21 1.33
C GLU A 274 17.38 -10.23 2.84
N ARG A 275 16.83 -9.15 3.40
CA ARG A 275 16.52 -9.07 4.84
C ARG A 275 15.54 -10.14 5.30
N VAL A 276 14.55 -10.48 4.48
CA VAL A 276 13.56 -11.51 4.85
C VAL A 276 14.19 -12.90 4.81
N GLU A 277 15.13 -13.15 3.91
CA GLU A 277 15.91 -14.41 3.85
C GLU A 277 16.82 -14.61 5.07
N GLU A 278 17.21 -13.53 5.75
CA GLU A 278 18.03 -13.55 6.97
C GLU A 278 17.22 -13.78 8.26
N ARG A 279 15.87 -13.76 8.22
CA ARG A 279 14.98 -13.99 9.37
C ARG A 279 14.68 -15.47 9.59
#